data_AF-A0A150WGX5-F1
#
_entry.id   AF-A0A150WGX5-F1
#
_cell.length_a   1.000
_cell.length_b   1.000
_cell.length_c   1.000
_cell.angle_alpha   90.00
_cell.angle_beta   90.00
_cell.angle_gamma   90.00
#
_symmetry.space_group_name_H-M   'P 1'
#
loop_
_entity.id
_entity.type
_entity.pdbx_description
1 polymer ?
#
loop_
_entity_poly.entity_id
_entity_poly.type
_entity_poly.pdbx_seq_one_letter_code
_entity_poly.pdbx_strand_id
1 'polypeptide(L)'
;MKKLFLLTFFVPAMALAQNILVQAPSSSKIEYEHFLAQHLETRSMVHFEQKIAQINPSQESQLFSLSDSFNDRLDFVISSLKEIQKEAPLTLSSLRFVRDLSEKALAKDLSAQDKKELLHAYCKSVTLLNEGPSRFVCREEYVSLEKLAKKFPHHDTLLIESMSFSLNEKSMATLSPQTAYQWTLVSNSQTTIRFYGTYGQLLNQHFVTENWVEGNCENFTHRIEDMNALHRGTVFFTESCTPRLLKDESKKSWIMEKKTWLYVAGAVVLGGIVYSLKDKDIVVNTSLK
;
A
#
# COMPACT_ATOMS: atom_id res chain seq x y z
N MET A 1 25.99 -42.94 27.31
CA MET A 1 25.89 -41.67 26.56
C MET A 1 24.44 -41.21 26.56
N LYS A 2 24.09 -40.15 27.30
CA LYS A 2 22.73 -39.59 27.35
C LYS A 2 22.52 -38.70 26.13
N LYS A 3 21.65 -39.10 25.20
CA LYS A 3 21.26 -38.29 24.05
C LYS A 3 20.23 -37.26 24.53
N LEU A 4 20.63 -35.99 24.54
CA LEU A 4 19.72 -34.87 24.76
C LEU A 4 18.98 -34.61 23.44
N PHE A 5 17.69 -34.93 23.37
CA PHE A 5 16.84 -34.47 22.26
C PHE A 5 16.42 -33.03 22.54
N LEU A 6 17.01 -32.09 21.82
CA LEU A 6 16.61 -30.68 21.84
C LEU A 6 15.37 -30.55 20.94
N LEU A 7 14.19 -30.71 21.53
CA LEU A 7 12.92 -30.40 20.88
C LEU A 7 12.80 -28.88 20.77
N THR A 8 13.29 -28.32 19.65
CA THR A 8 12.95 -26.96 19.24
C THR A 8 11.47 -26.92 18.92
N PHE A 9 10.66 -26.43 19.87
CA PHE A 9 9.31 -26.00 19.57
C PHE A 9 9.39 -24.80 18.61
N PHE A 10 9.30 -25.08 17.31
CA PHE A 10 8.83 -24.08 16.35
C PHE A 10 7.37 -23.82 16.75
N VAL A 11 7.15 -22.84 17.60
CA VAL A 11 5.84 -22.20 17.71
C VAL A 11 5.72 -21.44 16.39
N PRO A 12 4.90 -21.88 15.41
CA PRO A 12 4.62 -21.00 14.29
C PRO A 12 4.05 -19.73 14.91
N ALA A 13 4.67 -18.59 14.61
CA ALA A 13 4.11 -17.31 14.98
C ALA A 13 2.72 -17.26 14.35
N MET A 14 1.68 -17.61 15.13
CA MET A 14 0.31 -17.40 14.72
C MET A 14 0.23 -15.90 14.54
N ALA A 15 0.12 -15.46 13.29
CA ALA A 15 -0.22 -14.09 12.98
C ALA A 15 -1.56 -13.83 13.68
N LEU A 16 -1.50 -13.24 14.87
CA LEU A 16 -2.68 -12.86 15.63
C LEU A 16 -3.48 -11.96 14.70
N ALA A 17 -4.69 -12.41 14.36
CA ALA A 17 -5.64 -11.61 13.60
C ALA A 17 -5.83 -10.29 14.36
N GLN A 18 -5.25 -9.20 13.83
CA GLN A 18 -5.33 -7.90 14.49
C GLN A 18 -6.75 -7.36 14.29
N ASN A 19 -7.36 -6.88 15.37
CA ASN A 19 -8.62 -6.17 15.30
C ASN A 19 -8.32 -4.72 14.93
N ILE A 20 -8.80 -4.25 13.78
CA ILE A 20 -8.60 -2.89 13.31
C ILE A 20 -9.82 -2.07 13.67
N LEU A 21 -9.64 -1.01 14.45
CA LEU A 21 -10.70 -0.11 14.89
C LEU A 21 -10.74 1.13 14.03
N VAL A 22 -11.88 1.35 13.39
CA VAL A 22 -12.16 2.53 12.58
C VAL A 22 -13.04 3.47 13.37
N GLN A 23 -12.67 4.74 13.42
CA GLN A 23 -13.39 5.76 14.14
C GLN A 23 -14.59 6.23 13.31
N ALA A 24 -15.82 6.13 13.85
CA ALA A 24 -16.97 6.74 13.19
C ALA A 24 -16.85 8.28 13.25
N PRO A 25 -17.31 9.03 12.23
CA PRO A 25 -17.18 10.49 12.20
C PRO A 25 -17.86 11.22 13.38
N SER A 26 -18.92 10.64 13.94
CA SER A 26 -19.65 11.18 15.09
C SER A 26 -19.03 10.86 16.44
N SER A 27 -17.99 10.00 16.49
CA SER A 27 -17.40 9.54 17.74
C SER A 27 -16.38 10.53 18.32
N SER A 28 -16.25 10.54 19.65
CA SER A 28 -15.25 11.35 20.34
C SER A 28 -13.84 10.80 20.11
N LYS A 29 -12.92 11.66 19.64
CA LYS A 29 -11.49 11.31 19.49
C LYS A 29 -10.85 10.89 20.82
N ILE A 30 -11.24 11.55 21.92
CA ILE A 30 -10.72 11.25 23.26
C ILE A 30 -11.17 9.86 23.73
N GLU A 31 -12.46 9.53 23.56
CA GLU A 31 -12.98 8.21 23.93
C GLU A 31 -12.38 7.11 23.04
N TYR A 32 -12.19 7.39 21.75
CA TYR A 32 -11.55 6.46 20.82
C TYR A 32 -10.10 6.13 21.23
N GLU A 33 -9.30 7.16 21.54
CA GLU A 33 -7.91 6.99 22.00
C GLU A 33 -7.84 6.27 23.35
N HIS A 34 -8.76 6.59 24.27
CA HIS A 34 -8.89 5.91 25.54
C HIS A 34 -9.24 4.42 25.37
N PHE A 35 -10.20 4.10 24.49
CA PHE A 35 -10.57 2.73 24.17
C PHE A 35 -9.38 1.93 23.62
N LEU A 36 -8.61 2.50 22.70
CA LEU A 36 -7.39 1.87 22.16
C LEU A 36 -6.32 1.63 23.23
N ALA A 37 -6.17 2.54 24.19
CA ALA A 37 -5.22 2.37 25.30
C ALA A 37 -5.61 1.22 26.24
N GLN A 38 -6.91 0.95 26.38
CA GLN A 38 -7.43 -0.15 27.21
C GLN A 38 -7.44 -1.52 26.48
N HIS A 39 -7.51 -1.52 25.14
CA HIS A 39 -7.65 -2.74 24.32
C HIS A 39 -6.41 -2.96 23.44
N LEU A 40 -5.32 -3.48 24.02
CA LEU A 40 -4.01 -3.61 23.36
C LEU A 40 -3.98 -4.57 22.15
N GLU A 41 -4.95 -5.46 22.05
CA GLU A 41 -5.18 -6.35 20.91
C GLU A 41 -5.79 -5.63 19.70
N THR A 42 -6.36 -4.45 19.93
CA THR A 42 -6.99 -3.60 18.94
C THR A 42 -6.02 -2.54 18.44
N ARG A 43 -6.03 -2.27 17.13
CA ARG A 43 -5.13 -1.32 16.47
C ARG A 43 -5.94 -0.32 15.68
N SER A 44 -5.48 0.93 15.63
CA SER A 44 -6.14 1.97 14.82
C SER A 44 -5.94 1.73 13.32
N MET A 45 -6.80 2.36 12.50
CA MET A 45 -6.65 2.35 11.05
C MET A 45 -5.31 2.98 10.63
N VAL A 46 -4.91 4.09 11.28
CA VAL A 46 -3.60 4.71 11.04
C VAL A 46 -2.45 3.72 11.25
N HIS A 47 -2.47 2.95 12.33
CA HIS A 47 -1.44 1.95 12.61
C HIS A 47 -1.41 0.83 11.56
N PHE A 48 -2.59 0.40 11.11
CA PHE A 48 -2.71 -0.62 10.07
C PHE A 48 -2.08 -0.15 8.74
N GLU A 49 -2.41 1.05 8.27
CA GLU A 49 -1.87 1.63 7.04
C GLU A 49 -0.35 1.86 7.14
N GLN A 50 0.15 2.35 8.28
CA GLN A 50 1.59 2.47 8.56
C GLN A 50 2.30 1.13 8.39
N LYS A 51 1.74 0.06 8.97
CA LYS A 51 2.32 -1.28 8.92
C LYS A 51 2.31 -1.86 7.51
N ILE A 52 1.24 -1.64 6.75
CA ILE A 52 1.18 -2.07 5.33
C ILE A 52 2.23 -1.32 4.51
N ALA A 53 2.37 -0.01 4.70
CA ALA A 53 3.38 0.78 3.97
C ALA A 53 4.82 0.34 4.25
N GLN A 54 5.07 -0.30 5.40
CA GLN A 54 6.39 -0.83 5.77
C GLN A 54 6.68 -2.23 5.21
N ILE A 55 5.70 -2.91 4.60
CA ILE A 55 5.85 -4.29 4.16
C ILE A 55 5.46 -4.40 2.68
N ASN A 56 6.46 -4.58 1.80
CA ASN A 56 6.22 -4.88 0.39
C ASN A 56 7.22 -5.90 -0.17
N PRO A 57 7.05 -7.21 0.15
CA PRO A 57 8.05 -8.22 -0.19
C PRO A 57 8.26 -8.40 -1.70
N SER A 58 7.21 -8.21 -2.50
CA SER A 58 7.29 -8.31 -3.96
C SER A 58 8.15 -7.20 -4.54
N GLN A 59 7.91 -5.95 -4.11
CA GLN A 59 8.70 -4.80 -4.54
C GLN A 59 10.15 -4.90 -4.04
N GLU A 60 10.36 -5.33 -2.79
CA GLU A 60 11.69 -5.53 -2.23
C GLU A 60 12.48 -6.59 -2.99
N SER A 61 11.86 -7.73 -3.34
CA SER A 61 12.52 -8.77 -4.13
C SER A 61 12.94 -8.26 -5.51
N GLN A 62 12.08 -7.50 -6.19
CA GLN A 62 12.41 -6.90 -7.49
C GLN A 62 13.54 -5.89 -7.35
N LEU A 63 13.45 -5.00 -6.36
CA LEU A 63 14.43 -3.96 -6.11
C LEU A 63 15.80 -4.54 -5.79
N PHE A 64 15.88 -5.52 -4.90
CA PHE A 64 17.15 -6.10 -4.48
C PHE A 64 17.80 -6.91 -5.60
N SER A 65 17.02 -7.55 -6.49
CA SER A 65 17.56 -8.25 -7.67
C SER A 65 18.30 -7.33 -8.65
N LEU A 66 18.09 -6.00 -8.57
CA LEU A 66 18.83 -5.05 -9.39
C LEU A 66 20.34 -5.07 -9.12
N SER A 67 20.79 -5.55 -7.94
CA SER A 67 22.22 -5.71 -7.67
C SER A 67 22.90 -6.68 -8.63
N ASP A 68 22.17 -7.69 -9.10
CA ASP A 68 22.71 -8.76 -9.93
C ASP A 68 23.01 -8.27 -11.35
N SER A 69 22.26 -7.28 -11.83
CA SER A 69 22.45 -6.66 -13.15
C SER A 69 23.30 -5.38 -13.11
N PHE A 70 23.76 -4.94 -11.93
CA PHE A 70 24.34 -3.61 -11.72
C PHE A 70 25.61 -3.31 -12.52
N ASN A 71 26.46 -4.32 -12.74
CA ASN A 71 27.71 -4.12 -13.47
C ASN A 71 27.53 -4.25 -14.99
N ASP A 72 26.60 -5.10 -15.43
CA ASP A 72 26.51 -5.50 -16.83
C ASP A 72 25.46 -4.69 -17.61
N ARG A 73 24.40 -4.20 -16.95
CA ARG A 73 23.28 -3.50 -17.59
C ARG A 73 22.75 -2.36 -16.72
N LEU A 74 23.54 -1.30 -16.61
CA LEU A 74 23.21 -0.16 -15.75
C LEU A 74 21.97 0.62 -16.24
N ASP A 75 21.77 0.70 -17.55
CA ASP A 75 20.58 1.24 -18.21
C ASP A 75 19.29 0.49 -17.78
N PHE A 76 19.35 -0.84 -17.72
CA PHE A 76 18.26 -1.67 -17.21
C PHE A 76 18.00 -1.40 -15.73
N VAL A 77 19.05 -1.23 -14.92
CA VAL A 77 18.91 -0.93 -13.49
C VAL A 77 18.23 0.42 -13.28
N ILE A 78 18.65 1.46 -14.01
CA ILE A 78 18.07 2.80 -13.88
C ILE A 78 16.60 2.81 -14.30
N SER A 79 16.27 2.20 -15.43
CA SER A 79 14.88 2.11 -15.90
C SER A 79 13.99 1.31 -14.95
N SER A 80 14.45 0.16 -14.48
CA SER A 80 13.71 -0.67 -13.51
C SER A 80 13.51 0.03 -12.18
N LEU A 81 14.56 0.70 -11.66
CA LEU A 81 14.49 1.48 -10.43
C LEU A 81 13.42 2.58 -10.53
N LYS A 82 13.32 3.26 -11.67
CA LYS A 82 12.33 4.32 -11.90
C LYS A 82 10.90 3.79 -11.88
N GLU A 83 10.66 2.62 -12.48
CA GLU A 83 9.32 2.01 -12.49
C GLU A 83 8.94 1.48 -11.10
N ILE A 84 9.84 0.75 -10.44
CA ILE A 84 9.62 0.24 -9.07
C ILE A 84 9.24 1.36 -8.09
N GLN A 85 9.90 2.53 -8.20
CA GLN A 85 9.61 3.69 -7.34
C GLN A 85 8.24 4.33 -7.58
N LYS A 86 7.63 4.14 -8.75
CA LYS A 86 6.29 4.67 -9.07
C LYS A 86 5.16 3.75 -8.62
N GLU A 87 5.44 2.45 -8.55
CA GLU A 87 4.41 1.43 -8.28
C GLU A 87 3.90 1.46 -6.84
N ALA A 88 4.80 1.60 -5.86
CA ALA A 88 4.45 1.54 -4.44
C ALA A 88 5.43 2.31 -3.55
N PRO A 89 5.03 2.66 -2.31
CA PRO A 89 5.91 3.28 -1.32
C PRO A 89 7.15 2.43 -1.02
N LEU A 90 8.33 3.05 -1.02
CA LEU A 90 9.57 2.37 -0.62
C LEU A 90 9.61 2.12 0.88
N THR A 91 9.92 0.88 1.28
CA THR A 91 10.18 0.54 2.69
C THR A 91 11.48 1.19 3.18
N LEU A 92 11.73 1.18 4.49
CA LEU A 92 13.01 1.62 5.06
C LEU A 92 14.20 0.87 4.45
N SER A 93 14.06 -0.44 4.27
CA SER A 93 15.09 -1.29 3.64
C SER A 93 15.27 -0.93 2.18
N SER A 94 14.18 -0.73 1.44
CA SER A 94 14.23 -0.27 0.05
C SER A 94 14.92 1.08 -0.09
N LEU A 95 14.61 2.05 0.77
CA LEU A 95 15.23 3.39 0.75
C LEU A 95 16.75 3.31 0.94
N ARG A 96 17.21 2.53 1.94
CA ARG A 96 18.64 2.31 2.18
C ARG A 96 19.33 1.62 1.00
N PHE A 97 18.70 0.59 0.43
CA PHE A 97 19.24 -0.07 -0.76
C PHE A 97 19.32 0.88 -1.96
N VAL A 98 18.29 1.69 -2.22
CA VAL A 98 18.28 2.68 -3.30
C VAL A 98 19.38 3.71 -3.12
N ARG A 99 19.61 4.17 -1.88
CA ARG A 99 20.73 5.06 -1.55
C ARG A 99 22.05 4.40 -1.95
N ASP A 100 22.33 3.20 -1.45
CA ASP A 100 23.62 2.53 -1.66
C ASP A 100 23.86 2.20 -3.13
N LEU A 101 22.84 1.71 -3.83
CA LEU A 101 22.89 1.40 -5.25
C LEU A 101 23.17 2.66 -6.08
N SER A 102 22.44 3.75 -5.80
CA SER A 102 22.59 5.01 -6.51
C SER A 102 23.94 5.67 -6.23
N GLU A 103 24.40 5.61 -4.98
CA GLU A 103 25.71 6.12 -4.57
C GLU A 103 26.84 5.42 -5.33
N LYS A 104 26.77 4.09 -5.42
CA LYS A 104 27.73 3.27 -6.18
C LYS A 104 27.66 3.56 -7.68
N ALA A 105 26.47 3.83 -8.22
CA ALA A 105 26.28 4.13 -9.63
C ALA A 105 26.86 5.50 -10.00
N LEU A 106 26.60 6.52 -9.17
CA LEU A 106 27.05 7.91 -9.38
C LEU A 106 28.58 8.08 -9.38
N ALA A 107 29.32 7.10 -8.86
CA ALA A 107 30.78 7.05 -8.93
C ALA A 107 31.32 6.55 -10.28
N LYS A 108 30.47 6.01 -11.16
CA LYS A 108 30.85 5.58 -12.52
C LYS A 108 30.75 6.75 -13.50
N ASP A 109 31.38 6.59 -14.66
CA ASP A 109 31.16 7.50 -15.79
C ASP A 109 29.79 7.21 -16.42
N LEU A 110 28.92 8.22 -16.45
CA LEU A 110 27.51 8.10 -16.82
C LEU A 110 27.11 9.22 -17.76
N SER A 111 26.09 8.95 -18.59
CA SER A 111 25.43 10.01 -19.33
C SER A 111 24.84 11.06 -18.38
N ALA A 112 24.72 12.31 -18.83
CA ALA A 112 24.15 13.39 -18.02
C ALA A 112 22.71 13.08 -17.56
N GLN A 113 21.95 12.36 -18.39
CA GLN A 113 20.57 11.97 -18.08
C GLN A 113 20.53 10.90 -16.99
N ASP A 114 21.35 9.85 -17.12
CA ASP A 114 21.43 8.76 -16.14
C ASP A 114 21.92 9.26 -14.78
N LYS A 115 22.94 10.13 -14.80
CA LYS A 115 23.45 10.78 -13.60
C LYS A 115 22.37 11.59 -12.89
N LYS A 116 21.50 12.29 -13.64
CA LYS A 116 20.39 13.05 -13.06
C LYS A 116 19.35 12.15 -12.40
N GLU A 117 18.94 11.08 -13.06
CA GLU A 117 17.94 10.14 -12.52
C GLU A 117 18.47 9.43 -11.25
N LEU A 118 19.72 8.97 -11.28
CA LEU A 118 20.37 8.36 -10.11
C LEU A 118 20.58 9.37 -8.97
N LEU A 119 20.88 10.64 -9.29
CA LEU A 119 20.98 11.68 -8.29
C LEU A 119 19.61 11.95 -7.64
N HIS A 120 18.52 11.93 -8.41
CA HIS A 120 17.18 12.04 -7.84
C HIS A 120 16.83 10.87 -6.91
N ALA A 121 17.16 9.64 -7.30
CA ALA A 121 16.95 8.45 -6.48
C ALA A 121 17.82 8.48 -5.20
N TYR A 122 19.09 8.88 -5.32
CA TYR A 122 19.99 9.08 -4.19
C TYR A 122 19.43 10.14 -3.23
N CYS A 123 19.09 11.32 -3.74
CA CYS A 123 18.59 12.41 -2.93
C CYS A 123 17.21 12.12 -2.33
N LYS A 124 16.35 11.33 -2.99
CA LYS A 124 15.11 10.80 -2.39
C LYS A 124 15.43 10.14 -1.06
N SER A 125 16.31 9.14 -1.09
CA SER A 125 16.61 8.30 0.05
C SER A 125 17.38 9.06 1.12
N VAL A 126 18.41 9.83 0.75
CA VAL A 126 19.25 10.52 1.74
C VAL A 126 18.45 11.57 2.52
N THR A 127 17.68 12.41 1.84
CA THR A 127 16.92 13.48 2.51
C THR A 127 15.84 12.91 3.42
N LEU A 128 15.15 11.86 2.97
CA LEU A 128 14.07 11.23 3.73
C LEU A 128 14.57 10.39 4.91
N LEU A 129 15.68 9.64 4.74
CA LEU A 129 16.28 8.85 5.82
C LEU A 129 16.98 9.74 6.86
N ASN A 130 17.64 10.80 6.42
CA ASN A 130 18.48 11.67 7.24
C ASN A 130 19.55 10.89 8.04
N GLU A 131 20.12 9.83 7.44
CA GLU A 131 21.09 8.93 8.07
C GLU A 131 22.52 9.21 7.57
N GLY A 132 23.27 10.03 8.31
CA GLY A 132 24.69 10.27 8.07
C GLY A 132 25.00 11.25 6.92
N PRO A 133 26.29 11.46 6.60
CA PRO A 133 26.68 12.49 5.66
C PRO A 133 26.30 12.14 4.23
N SER A 134 25.77 13.12 3.50
CA SER A 134 25.53 13.00 2.06
C SER A 134 26.86 13.10 1.29
N ARG A 135 27.15 12.12 0.43
CA ARG A 135 28.34 12.13 -0.44
C ARG A 135 28.16 12.99 -1.69
N PHE A 136 26.91 13.15 -2.13
CA PHE A 136 26.54 14.01 -3.26
C PHE A 136 25.68 15.16 -2.76
N VAL A 137 25.74 16.31 -3.43
CA VAL A 137 24.96 17.47 -3.02
C VAL A 137 23.49 17.24 -3.39
N CYS A 138 22.63 17.23 -2.37
CA CYS A 138 21.18 17.18 -2.52
C CYS A 138 20.59 18.53 -2.13
N ARG A 139 19.73 19.07 -2.99
CA ARG A 139 18.93 20.24 -2.61
C ARG A 139 17.85 19.77 -1.65
N GLU A 140 17.71 20.48 -0.55
CA GLU A 140 16.74 20.18 0.49
C GLU A 140 15.69 21.30 0.60
N GLU A 141 14.46 20.91 0.86
CA GLU A 141 13.35 21.79 1.18
C GLU A 141 12.56 21.22 2.36
N TYR A 142 12.14 22.10 3.26
CA TYR A 142 11.30 21.72 4.40
C TYR A 142 9.85 21.55 3.98
N VAL A 143 9.29 20.38 4.28
CA VAL A 143 7.87 20.12 4.19
C VAL A 143 7.18 20.74 5.40
N SER A 144 6.35 21.74 5.16
CA SER A 144 5.51 22.31 6.22
C SER A 144 4.34 21.37 6.51
N LEU A 145 4.49 20.56 7.55
CA LEU A 145 3.41 19.69 8.04
C LEU A 145 2.20 20.51 8.50
N GLU A 146 2.41 21.72 9.04
CA GLU A 146 1.31 22.63 9.40
C GLU A 146 0.47 23.03 8.18
N LYS A 147 1.09 23.32 7.03
CA LYS A 147 0.34 23.60 5.79
C LYS A 147 -0.46 22.38 5.34
N LEU A 148 0.11 21.18 5.48
CA LEU A 148 -0.60 19.94 5.16
C LEU A 148 -1.76 19.69 6.12
N ALA A 149 -1.56 19.88 7.43
CA ALA A 149 -2.61 19.78 8.44
C ALA A 149 -3.75 20.77 8.18
N LYS A 150 -3.45 22.01 7.77
CA LYS A 150 -4.48 23.00 7.39
C LYS A 150 -5.24 22.59 6.13
N LYS A 151 -4.56 22.01 5.15
CA LYS A 151 -5.17 21.57 3.89
C LYS A 151 -5.98 20.29 4.05
N PHE A 152 -5.54 19.39 4.93
CA PHE A 152 -6.14 18.08 5.20
C PHE A 152 -6.45 17.95 6.70
N PRO A 153 -7.43 18.72 7.23
CA PRO A 153 -7.66 18.87 8.67
C PRO A 153 -8.15 17.62 9.38
N HIS A 154 -8.54 16.58 8.64
CA HIS A 154 -9.07 15.34 9.18
C HIS A 154 -8.07 14.19 9.17
N HIS A 155 -6.86 14.41 8.63
CA HIS A 155 -5.79 13.44 8.59
C HIS A 155 -4.81 13.72 9.72
N ASP A 156 -4.47 12.68 10.48
CA ASP A 156 -3.59 12.80 11.65
C ASP A 156 -2.13 12.48 11.28
N THR A 157 -1.92 11.69 10.23
CA THR A 157 -0.61 11.13 9.88
C THR A 157 -0.34 11.27 8.40
N LEU A 158 0.88 11.69 8.10
CA LEU A 158 1.47 11.64 6.77
C LEU A 158 2.48 10.50 6.70
N LEU A 159 2.42 9.70 5.64
CA LEU A 159 3.48 8.79 5.23
C LEU A 159 4.13 9.35 3.98
N ILE A 160 5.46 9.44 3.99
CA ILE A 160 6.27 9.76 2.82
C ILE A 160 7.09 8.51 2.54
N GLU A 161 6.81 7.85 1.42
CA GLU A 161 7.18 6.45 1.23
C GLU A 161 6.62 5.62 2.41
N SER A 162 7.46 4.92 3.17
CA SER A 162 7.07 4.20 4.39
C SER A 162 7.33 4.97 5.70
N MET A 163 7.89 6.19 5.62
CA MET A 163 8.28 6.99 6.78
C MET A 163 7.09 7.78 7.31
N SER A 164 6.82 7.70 8.61
CA SER A 164 5.65 8.32 9.22
C SER A 164 5.95 9.62 9.94
N PHE A 165 5.09 10.61 9.72
CA PHE A 165 5.14 11.93 10.33
C PHE A 165 3.76 12.27 10.89
N SER A 166 3.71 12.60 12.18
CA SER A 166 2.49 13.11 12.80
C SER A 166 2.23 14.54 12.32
N LEU A 167 1.03 14.79 11.77
CA LEU A 167 0.62 16.14 11.35
C LEU A 167 0.27 17.05 12.53
N ASN A 168 0.02 16.46 13.70
CA ASN A 168 -0.33 17.17 14.92
C ASN A 168 0.90 17.64 15.71
N GLU A 169 2.09 17.11 15.40
CA GLU A 169 3.34 17.49 16.03
C GLU A 169 4.07 18.57 15.21
N LYS A 170 4.86 19.42 15.88
CA LYS A 170 5.80 20.35 15.23
C LYS A 170 7.01 19.61 14.65
N SER A 171 6.78 18.50 13.97
CA SER A 171 7.83 17.78 13.24
C SER A 171 8.02 18.42 11.87
N MET A 172 9.23 18.27 11.32
CA MET A 172 9.56 18.72 9.97
C MET A 172 10.14 17.54 9.23
N ALA A 173 9.67 17.32 8.00
CA ALA A 173 10.32 16.41 7.06
C ALA A 173 11.16 17.24 6.09
N THR A 174 12.39 16.81 5.83
CA THR A 174 13.27 17.40 4.83
C THR A 174 13.25 16.54 3.58
N LEU A 175 12.98 17.13 2.42
CA LEU A 175 12.90 16.39 1.15
C LEU A 175 13.68 17.08 0.03
N SER A 176 13.95 16.34 -1.03
CA SER A 176 14.39 16.90 -2.30
C SER A 176 13.19 17.50 -3.08
N PRO A 177 13.19 18.80 -3.40
CA PRO A 177 12.01 19.48 -3.94
C PRO A 177 11.65 19.06 -5.37
N GLN A 178 12.62 18.53 -6.12
CA GLN A 178 12.43 18.09 -7.51
C GLN A 178 12.12 16.59 -7.61
N THR A 179 12.09 15.89 -6.49
CA THR A 179 11.89 14.45 -6.45
C THR A 179 10.43 14.12 -6.16
N ALA A 180 9.89 13.14 -6.91
CA ALA A 180 8.57 12.61 -6.65
C ALA A 180 8.61 11.55 -5.54
N TYR A 181 7.70 11.63 -4.58
CA TYR A 181 7.55 10.70 -3.48
C TYR A 181 6.16 10.05 -3.51
N GLN A 182 6.02 8.91 -2.86
CA GLN A 182 4.71 8.35 -2.51
C GLN A 182 4.19 9.02 -1.24
N TRP A 183 3.13 9.79 -1.35
CA TRP A 183 2.48 10.50 -0.25
C TRP A 183 1.23 9.74 0.14
N THR A 184 1.11 9.40 1.42
CA THR A 184 -0.11 8.78 1.96
C THR A 184 -0.59 9.57 3.17
N LEU A 185 -1.74 10.23 3.06
CA LEU A 185 -2.38 10.89 4.21
C LEU A 185 -3.39 9.92 4.81
N VAL A 186 -3.27 9.66 6.11
CA VAL A 186 -4.07 8.65 6.82
C VAL A 186 -4.84 9.28 7.97
N SER A 187 -6.07 8.80 8.14
CA SER A 187 -7.00 9.17 9.22
C SER A 187 -7.64 7.92 9.81
N ASN A 188 -8.08 8.01 11.07
CA ASN A 188 -8.88 6.95 11.68
C ASN A 188 -10.34 6.96 11.23
N SER A 189 -10.83 8.07 10.64
CA SER A 189 -12.24 8.26 10.30
C SER A 189 -12.50 8.57 8.83
N GLN A 190 -11.49 9.01 8.07
CA GLN A 190 -11.61 9.34 6.65
C GLN A 190 -10.74 8.50 5.73
N THR A 191 -11.17 8.39 4.48
CA THR A 191 -10.48 7.65 3.43
C THR A 191 -9.03 8.12 3.25
N THR A 192 -8.16 7.14 3.00
CA THR A 192 -6.73 7.35 2.77
C THR A 192 -6.51 8.08 1.45
N ILE A 193 -5.76 9.19 1.45
CA ILE A 193 -5.30 9.82 0.20
C ILE A 193 -3.95 9.21 -0.17
N ARG A 194 -3.80 8.72 -1.39
CA ARG A 194 -2.52 8.25 -1.96
C ARG A 194 -2.18 9.10 -3.19
N PHE A 195 -0.96 9.59 -3.26
CA PHE A 195 -0.50 10.46 -4.34
C PHE A 195 0.98 10.22 -4.65
N TYR A 196 1.33 10.10 -5.93
CA TYR A 196 2.73 10.08 -6.38
C TYR A 196 3.08 11.39 -7.08
N GLY A 197 4.07 12.11 -6.57
CA GLY A 197 4.51 13.38 -7.16
C GLY A 197 5.39 14.20 -6.22
N THR A 198 5.67 15.45 -6.59
CA THR A 198 6.45 16.37 -5.74
C THR A 198 5.58 17.03 -4.66
N TYR A 199 6.20 17.62 -3.65
CA TYR A 199 5.49 18.34 -2.59
C TYR A 199 4.62 19.48 -3.14
N GLY A 200 5.15 20.26 -4.09
CA GLY A 200 4.41 21.33 -4.74
C GLY A 200 3.18 20.81 -5.51
N GLN A 201 3.29 19.65 -6.16
CA GLN A 201 2.15 19.03 -6.85
C GLN A 201 1.08 18.58 -5.85
N LEU A 202 1.47 17.95 -4.73
CA LEU A 202 0.53 17.57 -3.65
C LEU A 202 -0.24 18.79 -3.12
N LEU A 203 0.44 19.92 -2.93
CA LEU A 203 -0.18 21.16 -2.46
C LEU A 203 -1.12 21.81 -3.48
N ASN A 204 -1.00 21.50 -4.77
CA ASN A 204 -1.88 22.03 -5.82
C ASN A 204 -3.04 21.10 -6.18
N GLN A 205 -2.98 19.82 -5.78
CA GLN A 205 -4.04 18.85 -6.06
C GLN A 205 -5.26 19.01 -5.13
N HIS A 206 -6.45 18.72 -5.65
CA HIS A 206 -7.68 18.67 -4.85
C HIS A 206 -8.08 17.21 -4.68
N PHE A 207 -8.18 16.76 -3.43
CA PHE A 207 -8.61 15.41 -3.08
C PHE A 207 -9.97 15.50 -2.40
N VAL A 208 -10.90 14.64 -2.81
CA VAL A 208 -12.17 14.47 -2.13
C VAL A 208 -11.99 13.37 -1.10
N THR A 209 -12.16 13.72 0.17
CA THR A 209 -12.05 12.80 1.30
C THR A 209 -13.44 12.45 1.79
N GLU A 210 -13.71 11.17 1.95
CA GLU A 210 -14.99 10.66 2.42
C GLU A 210 -14.79 10.01 3.79
N ASN A 211 -15.88 9.86 4.54
CA ASN A 211 -15.82 9.11 5.78
C ASN A 211 -15.69 7.60 5.49
N TRP A 212 -14.89 6.90 6.28
CA TRP A 212 -14.81 5.43 6.19
C TRP A 212 -16.14 4.77 6.53
N VAL A 213 -16.90 5.38 7.44
CA VAL A 213 -18.18 4.91 7.95
C VAL A 213 -19.20 6.03 7.84
N GLU A 214 -20.39 5.70 7.36
CA GLU A 214 -21.54 6.60 7.29
C GLU A 214 -22.71 5.96 8.07
N GLY A 215 -23.44 6.76 8.84
CA GLY A 215 -24.56 6.28 9.67
C GLY A 215 -24.27 6.29 11.16
N ASN A 216 -24.91 5.38 11.90
CA ASN A 216 -24.86 5.31 13.36
C ASN A 216 -24.61 3.87 13.85
N CYS A 217 -24.55 3.69 15.18
CA CYS A 217 -24.30 2.42 15.84
C CYS A 217 -25.19 1.26 15.34
N GLU A 218 -26.48 1.54 15.09
CA GLU A 218 -27.48 0.53 14.74
C GLU A 218 -27.50 0.25 13.24
N ASN A 219 -27.25 1.27 12.42
CA ASN A 219 -27.29 1.18 10.97
C ASN A 219 -26.18 2.05 10.36
N PHE A 220 -25.13 1.39 9.90
CA PHE A 220 -24.01 2.04 9.22
C PHE A 220 -23.59 1.30 7.96
N THR A 221 -23.04 2.05 7.01
CA THR A 221 -22.33 1.54 5.84
C THR A 221 -20.85 1.87 5.96
N HIS A 222 -19.99 1.13 5.27
CA HIS A 222 -18.55 1.38 5.30
C HIS A 222 -17.90 1.23 3.92
N ARG A 223 -16.83 1.99 3.70
CA ARG A 223 -16.04 1.99 2.44
C ARG A 223 -14.75 1.17 2.54
N ILE A 224 -14.62 0.37 3.58
CA ILE A 224 -13.41 -0.39 3.89
C ILE A 224 -13.37 -1.65 3.02
N GLU A 225 -12.61 -1.60 1.93
CA GLU A 225 -12.48 -2.73 0.98
C GLU A 225 -11.28 -3.64 1.28
N ASP A 226 -10.21 -3.10 1.87
CA ASP A 226 -8.87 -3.70 1.90
C ASP A 226 -8.51 -4.45 3.19
N MET A 227 -9.48 -4.70 4.07
CA MET A 227 -9.23 -5.58 5.22
C MET A 227 -9.17 -7.04 4.73
N ASN A 228 -7.95 -7.50 4.46
CA ASN A 228 -7.65 -8.90 4.15
C ASN A 228 -8.32 -9.85 5.16
N ALA A 229 -8.63 -11.08 4.73
CA ALA A 229 -9.34 -12.08 5.54
C ALA A 229 -8.67 -12.41 6.91
N LEU A 230 -7.42 -12.02 7.11
CA LEU A 230 -6.67 -12.18 8.36
C LEU A 230 -6.95 -11.08 9.40
N HIS A 231 -7.52 -9.94 9.00
CA HIS A 231 -7.84 -8.83 9.90
C HIS A 231 -9.34 -8.74 10.12
N ARG A 232 -9.73 -8.42 11.36
CA ARG A 232 -11.14 -8.15 11.70
C ARG A 232 -11.29 -6.64 11.84
N GLY A 233 -12.21 -6.04 11.11
CA GLY A 233 -12.53 -4.64 11.30
C GLY A 233 -13.66 -4.45 12.30
N THR A 234 -13.55 -3.40 13.12
CA THR A 234 -14.56 -2.95 14.07
C THR A 234 -14.74 -1.45 13.92
N VAL A 235 -15.95 -0.95 14.08
CA VAL A 235 -16.23 0.49 14.08
C VAL A 235 -16.42 0.96 15.53
N PHE A 236 -15.82 2.08 15.88
CA PHE A 236 -16.04 2.74 17.16
C PHE A 236 -17.01 3.91 16.99
N PHE A 237 -18.16 3.83 17.65
CA PHE A 237 -19.07 4.97 17.81
C PHE A 237 -18.92 5.58 19.21
N THR A 238 -18.94 4.73 20.24
CA THR A 238 -18.74 5.05 21.66
C THR A 238 -18.18 3.81 22.38
N GLU A 239 -17.76 3.94 23.64
CA GLU A 239 -17.31 2.79 24.45
C GLU A 239 -18.37 1.69 24.58
N SER A 240 -19.66 2.05 24.61
CA SER A 240 -20.77 1.11 24.66
C SER A 240 -21.19 0.56 23.29
N CYS A 241 -20.65 1.08 22.19
CA CYS A 241 -21.01 0.70 20.84
C CYS A 241 -19.78 0.54 19.93
N THR A 242 -19.34 -0.71 19.79
CA THR A 242 -18.23 -1.10 18.92
C THR A 242 -18.60 -2.28 18.00
N PRO A 243 -19.50 -2.10 17.03
CA PRO A 243 -19.94 -3.18 16.15
C PRO A 243 -18.83 -3.65 15.22
N ARG A 244 -18.79 -4.95 14.93
CA ARG A 244 -17.87 -5.52 13.94
C ARG A 244 -18.30 -5.11 12.53
N LEU A 245 -17.33 -4.84 11.67
CA LEU A 245 -17.56 -4.72 10.23
C LEU A 245 -18.06 -6.08 9.72
N LEU A 246 -19.30 -6.12 9.29
CA LEU A 246 -19.83 -7.27 8.57
C LEU A 246 -19.34 -7.16 7.13
N LYS A 247 -18.72 -8.22 6.62
CA LYS A 247 -18.24 -8.25 5.24
C LYS A 247 -19.46 -8.10 4.33
N ASP A 248 -19.51 -7.01 3.57
CA ASP A 248 -20.64 -6.69 2.70
C ASP A 248 -20.93 -7.88 1.77
N GLU A 249 -22.10 -8.52 1.96
CA GLU A 249 -22.49 -9.70 1.18
C GLU A 249 -22.88 -9.34 -0.26
N SER A 250 -22.91 -8.04 -0.60
CA SER A 250 -23.18 -7.51 -1.94
C SER A 250 -22.23 -8.09 -3.02
N LYS A 251 -20.96 -8.35 -2.68
CA LYS A 251 -20.01 -9.00 -3.61
C LYS A 251 -20.39 -10.46 -3.95
N LYS A 252 -21.17 -11.18 -3.11
CA LYS A 252 -21.70 -12.51 -3.45
C LYS A 252 -22.83 -12.43 -4.48
N SER A 253 -23.67 -11.39 -4.47
CA SER A 253 -24.80 -11.28 -5.41
C SER A 253 -24.31 -11.03 -6.84
N TRP A 254 -23.31 -10.16 -7.01
CA TRP A 254 -22.74 -9.85 -8.34
C TRP A 254 -22.02 -11.06 -8.97
N ILE A 255 -21.35 -11.87 -8.15
CA ILE A 255 -20.71 -13.12 -8.61
C ILE A 255 -21.76 -14.17 -9.00
N MET A 256 -22.88 -14.26 -8.27
CA MET A 256 -23.99 -15.14 -8.64
C MET A 256 -24.66 -14.68 -9.93
N GLU A 257 -24.91 -13.38 -10.11
CA GLU A 257 -25.54 -12.83 -11.31
C GLU A 257 -24.68 -13.06 -12.57
N LYS A 258 -23.35 -12.89 -12.46
CA LYS A 258 -22.42 -13.22 -13.55
C LYS A 258 -22.30 -14.71 -13.85
N LYS A 259 -22.33 -15.58 -12.83
CA LYS A 259 -22.36 -17.03 -13.05
C LYS A 259 -23.61 -17.44 -13.82
N THR A 260 -24.78 -16.89 -13.46
CA THR A 260 -26.03 -17.14 -14.17
C THR A 260 -25.94 -16.72 -15.63
N TRP A 261 -25.38 -15.53 -15.92
CA TRP A 261 -25.14 -15.09 -17.30
C TRP A 261 -24.18 -16.02 -18.07
N LEU A 262 -23.15 -16.54 -17.42
CA LEU A 262 -22.18 -17.46 -18.03
C LEU A 262 -22.83 -18.82 -18.37
N TYR A 263 -23.72 -19.33 -17.51
CA TYR A 263 -24.48 -20.55 -17.78
C TYR A 263 -25.50 -20.34 -18.91
N VAL A 264 -26.21 -19.21 -18.93
CA VAL A 264 -27.17 -18.88 -19.99
C VAL A 264 -26.46 -18.70 -21.33
N ALA A 265 -25.37 -17.93 -21.37
CA ALA A 265 -24.57 -17.77 -22.58
C ALA A 265 -23.96 -19.10 -23.06
N GLY A 266 -23.46 -19.93 -22.13
CA GLY A 266 -22.97 -21.27 -22.44
C GLY A 266 -24.04 -22.19 -23.04
N ALA A 267 -25.26 -22.16 -22.51
CA ALA A 267 -26.39 -22.92 -23.04
C ALA A 267 -26.83 -22.44 -24.43
N VAL A 268 -26.82 -21.13 -24.69
CA VAL A 268 -27.13 -20.55 -26.01
C VAL A 268 -26.06 -20.92 -27.04
N VAL A 269 -24.79 -20.89 -26.68
CA VAL A 269 -23.68 -21.28 -27.57
C VAL A 269 -23.74 -22.78 -27.87
N LEU A 270 -23.96 -23.64 -26.88
CA LEU A 270 -24.10 -25.09 -27.10
C LEU A 270 -25.36 -25.41 -27.92
N GLY A 271 -26.48 -24.75 -27.66
CA GLY A 271 -27.70 -24.87 -28.46
C GLY A 271 -27.51 -24.39 -29.91
N GLY A 272 -26.75 -23.31 -30.12
CA GLY A 272 -26.39 -22.80 -31.43
C GLY A 272 -25.45 -23.72 -32.21
N ILE A 273 -24.49 -24.37 -31.53
CA ILE A 273 -23.60 -25.36 -32.14
C ILE A 273 -24.40 -26.61 -32.56
N VAL A 274 -25.31 -27.10 -31.71
CA VAL A 274 -26.17 -28.25 -32.04
C VAL A 274 -27.11 -27.93 -33.21
N TYR A 275 -27.66 -26.71 -33.26
CA TYR A 275 -28.50 -26.27 -34.39
C TYR A 275 -27.68 -26.10 -35.69
N SER A 276 -26.45 -25.58 -35.59
CA SER A 276 -25.53 -25.42 -36.73
C SER A 276 -25.00 -26.75 -37.29
N LEU A 277 -25.07 -27.84 -36.53
CA LEU A 277 -24.62 -29.18 -36.95
C LEU A 277 -25.77 -30.06 -37.46
N LYS A 278 -27.02 -29.62 -37.33
CA LYS A 278 -28.21 -30.42 -37.68
C LYS A 278 -28.30 -30.76 -39.18
N ASP A 279 -27.70 -29.94 -40.04
CA ASP A 279 -27.74 -30.08 -41.51
C ASP A 279 -26.35 -30.29 -42.14
N LYS A 280 -25.35 -30.73 -41.36
CA LYS A 280 -24.00 -31.03 -41.88
C LYS A 280 -23.63 -32.48 -41.62
N ASP A 281 -23.46 -33.25 -42.70
CA ASP A 281 -22.90 -34.60 -42.63
C ASP A 281 -21.47 -34.56 -42.09
N ILE A 282 -21.29 -35.12 -40.88
CA ILE A 282 -19.98 -35.26 -40.25
C ILE A 282 -19.32 -36.52 -40.83
N VAL A 283 -18.46 -36.33 -41.84
CA VAL A 283 -17.61 -37.42 -42.35
C VAL A 283 -16.43 -37.61 -41.41
N VAL A 284 -16.47 -38.63 -40.55
CA VAL A 284 -15.33 -39.04 -39.74
C VAL A 284 -14.42 -39.93 -40.60
N ASN A 285 -13.32 -39.35 -41.10
CA ASN A 285 -12.34 -40.10 -41.85
C ASN A 285 -11.40 -40.86 -40.90
N THR A 286 -11.71 -42.13 -40.61
CA THR A 286 -10.76 -43.06 -39.99
C THR A 286 -9.99 -43.80 -41.07
N SER A 287 -8.97 -43.16 -41.64
CA SER A 287 -7.95 -43.84 -42.44
C SER A 287 -6.56 -43.41 -41.97
N LEU A 288 -6.01 -44.19 -41.03
CA LEU A 288 -4.58 -44.31 -40.80
C LEU A 288 -4.16 -45.68 -41.31
N LYS A 289 -3.64 -45.70 -42.55
CA LYS A 289 -2.62 -46.63 -43.01
C LYS A 289 -1.65 -45.85 -43.87
#